data_AF-A0A1Q6Q1B5-F1
#
_entry.id   AF-A0A1Q6Q1B5-F1
#
_cell.length_a   1.000
_cell.length_b   1.000
_cell.length_c   1.000
_cell.angle_alpha   90.00
_cell.angle_beta   90.00
_cell.angle_gamma   90.00
#
_symmetry.space_group_name_H-M   'P 1'
#
loop_
_entity.id
_entity.type
_entity.pdbx_description
1 polymer ?
#
loop_
_entity_poly.entity_id
_entity_poly.type
_entity_poly.pdbx_seq_one_letter_code
_entity_poly.pdbx_strand_id
1 'polypeptide(L)'
;MNEQYEGKTQAVSVVAAITMAAVLLCATGFIGYLPVPILTAIVISALMNVVELHLAVRLFKVSRNEFYIFVAACVSVLFLGTIYGVVIGFVRRILRGLSAV
;
A
#
# COMPACT_ATOMS: atom_id res chain seq x y z
N MET A 1 -6.97 -12.69 1.44
CA MET A 1 -7.14 -13.95 2.20
C MET A 1 -8.58 -14.17 2.68
N ASN A 2 -9.22 -13.23 3.41
CA ASN A 2 -10.59 -13.43 3.92
C ASN A 2 -11.66 -13.72 2.84
N GLU A 3 -11.55 -13.09 1.65
CA GLU A 3 -12.43 -13.37 0.50
C GLU A 3 -12.23 -14.73 -0.14
N GLN A 4 -11.05 -15.37 0.01
CA GLN A 4 -10.81 -16.70 -0.55
C GLN A 4 -11.44 -17.83 0.28
N TYR A 5 -11.89 -17.54 1.52
CA TYR A 5 -12.54 -18.48 2.43
C TYR A 5 -14.01 -18.11 2.70
N GLU A 6 -14.63 -17.25 1.86
CA GLU A 6 -16.03 -16.82 1.99
C GLU A 6 -16.39 -16.18 3.36
N GLY A 7 -15.40 -15.56 4.03
CA GLY A 7 -15.60 -14.91 5.33
C GLY A 7 -16.31 -13.56 5.22
N LYS A 8 -17.65 -13.56 5.02
CA LYS A 8 -18.45 -12.35 4.79
C LYS A 8 -18.87 -11.56 6.05
N THR A 9 -18.47 -11.98 7.25
CA THR A 9 -18.98 -11.42 8.50
C THR A 9 -17.90 -10.67 9.28
N GLN A 10 -18.26 -9.57 9.96
CA GLN A 10 -17.36 -8.82 10.87
C GLN A 10 -16.68 -9.71 11.94
N ALA A 11 -17.26 -10.89 12.23
CA ALA A 11 -16.67 -11.92 13.05
C ALA A 11 -15.24 -12.29 12.62
N VAL A 12 -14.90 -12.26 11.33
CA VAL A 12 -13.54 -12.59 10.86
C VAL A 12 -12.53 -11.53 11.27
N SER A 13 -12.90 -10.24 11.23
CA SER A 13 -12.01 -9.17 11.71
C SER A 13 -11.81 -9.25 13.22
N VAL A 14 -12.84 -9.63 13.98
CA VAL A 14 -12.76 -9.81 15.44
C VAL A 14 -11.85 -11.00 15.78
N VAL A 15 -12.02 -12.14 15.11
CA VAL A 15 -11.17 -13.32 15.31
C VAL A 15 -9.72 -13.02 14.90
N ALA A 16 -9.50 -12.30 13.80
CA ALA A 16 -8.16 -11.88 13.38
C ALA A 16 -7.51 -10.96 14.43
N ALA A 17 -8.25 -9.99 14.98
CA ALA A 17 -7.77 -9.09 16.02
C ALA A 17 -7.42 -9.84 17.32
N ILE A 18 -8.28 -10.76 17.78
CA ILE A 18 -8.03 -11.59 18.97
C ILE A 18 -6.81 -12.49 18.75
N THR A 19 -6.70 -13.09 17.56
CA THR A 19 -5.55 -13.94 17.20
C THR A 19 -4.25 -13.14 17.18
N MET A 20 -4.26 -11.94 16.58
CA MET A 20 -3.11 -11.03 16.57
C MET A 20 -2.70 -10.63 18.00
N ALA A 21 -3.68 -10.30 18.86
CA ALA A 21 -3.42 -9.95 20.26
C ALA A 21 -2.83 -11.14 21.05
N ALA A 22 -3.36 -12.35 20.88
CA ALA A 22 -2.84 -13.55 21.52
C ALA A 22 -1.41 -13.88 21.08
N VAL A 23 -1.10 -13.72 19.78
CA VAL A 23 0.26 -13.88 19.25
C VAL A 23 1.20 -12.83 19.83
N LEU A 24 0.79 -11.56 19.93
CA LEU A 24 1.63 -10.53 20.54
C LEU A 24 1.88 -10.80 22.03
N LEU A 25 0.89 -11.28 22.78
CA LEU A 25 1.07 -11.55 24.21
C LEU A 25 1.90 -12.82 24.50
N CYS A 26 1.73 -13.88 23.71
CA CYS A 26 2.41 -15.16 23.95
C CYS A 26 3.71 -15.36 23.16
N ALA A 27 3.86 -14.73 21.99
CA ALA A 27 4.96 -14.95 21.04
C ALA A 27 5.87 -13.72 20.82
N THR A 28 5.70 -12.65 21.58
CA THR A 28 6.60 -11.47 21.55
C THR A 28 8.07 -11.84 21.79
N GLY A 29 8.34 -12.81 22.66
CA GLY A 29 9.70 -13.32 22.89
C GLY A 29 10.32 -14.02 21.66
N PHE A 30 9.48 -14.63 20.81
CA PHE A 30 9.94 -15.28 19.58
C PHE A 30 10.23 -14.27 18.47
N ILE A 31 9.41 -13.21 18.36
CA ILE A 31 9.60 -12.09 17.41
C ILE A 31 10.93 -11.37 17.63
N GLY A 32 11.38 -11.22 18.88
CA GLY A 32 12.69 -10.65 19.19
C GLY A 32 13.89 -11.52 18.79
N TYR A 33 13.67 -12.83 18.60
CA TYR A 33 14.71 -13.78 18.19
C TYR A 33 14.79 -13.97 16.66
N LEU A 34 13.85 -13.39 15.90
CA LEU A 34 13.89 -13.43 14.45
C LEU A 34 15.04 -12.52 13.97
N PRO A 35 16.06 -13.07 13.27
CA PRO A 35 17.12 -12.25 12.71
C PRO A 35 16.53 -11.19 11.77
N VAL A 36 17.06 -9.97 11.87
CA VAL A 36 16.73 -8.78 11.05
C VAL A 36 16.35 -9.11 9.59
N PRO A 37 17.09 -9.97 8.84
CA PRO A 37 16.74 -10.34 7.47
C PRO A 37 15.32 -10.91 7.27
N ILE A 38 14.76 -11.64 8.24
CA ILE A 38 13.41 -12.20 8.11
C ILE A 38 12.37 -11.08 8.19
N LEU A 39 12.54 -10.15 9.12
CA LEU A 39 11.65 -9.00 9.27
C LEU A 39 11.71 -8.10 8.02
N THR A 40 12.92 -7.89 7.49
CA THR A 40 13.13 -7.19 6.22
C THR A 40 12.43 -7.89 5.05
N ALA A 41 12.53 -9.22 4.95
CA ALA A 41 11.84 -9.98 3.90
C ALA A 41 10.32 -9.83 3.97
N ILE A 42 9.74 -9.84 5.17
CA ILE A 42 8.29 -9.61 5.37
C ILE A 42 7.89 -8.21 4.89
N VAL A 43 8.65 -7.18 5.26
CA VAL A 43 8.38 -5.79 4.83
C VAL A 43 8.49 -5.67 3.31
N ILE A 44 9.54 -6.22 2.69
CA ILE A 44 9.71 -6.17 1.23
C ILE A 44 8.57 -6.91 0.53
N SER A 45 8.18 -8.09 1.03
CA SER A 45 7.05 -8.85 0.47
C SER A 45 5.72 -8.07 0.57
N ALA A 46 5.49 -7.39 1.70
CA ALA A 46 4.30 -6.55 1.88
C ALA A 46 4.34 -5.34 0.94
N LEU A 47 5.49 -4.68 0.78
CA LEU A 47 5.67 -3.55 -0.15
C LEU A 47 5.46 -3.98 -1.60
N MET A 48 6.00 -5.12 -2.02
CA MET A 48 5.80 -5.64 -3.37
C MET A 48 4.33 -5.88 -3.70
N ASN A 49 3.51 -6.26 -2.71
CA ASN A 49 2.07 -6.41 -2.90
C ASN A 49 1.37 -5.06 -3.07
N VAL A 50 1.81 -4.03 -2.35
CA VAL A 50 1.25 -2.67 -2.39
C VAL A 50 1.68 -1.90 -3.64
N VAL A 51 2.87 -2.15 -4.17
CA VAL A 51 3.37 -1.45 -5.36
C VAL A 51 2.66 -1.97 -6.61
N GLU A 52 1.71 -1.17 -7.12
CA GLU A 52 0.95 -1.47 -8.34
C GLU A 52 1.75 -1.18 -9.63
N LEU A 53 2.84 -1.91 -9.87
CA LEU A 53 3.64 -1.76 -11.10
C LEU A 53 2.83 -2.00 -12.37
N HIS A 54 1.81 -2.85 -12.30
CA HIS A 54 0.92 -3.14 -13.42
C HIS A 54 0.17 -1.89 -13.90
N LEU A 55 -0.22 -1.01 -12.98
CA LEU A 55 -0.93 0.23 -13.29
C LEU A 55 0.00 1.22 -14.01
N ALA A 56 1.26 1.32 -13.55
CA ALA A 56 2.28 2.17 -14.16
C ALA A 56 2.58 1.76 -15.61
N VAL A 57 2.74 0.46 -15.87
CA VAL A 57 3.00 -0.07 -17.22
C VAL A 57 1.78 0.12 -18.15
N ARG A 58 0.56 -0.05 -17.63
CA ARG A 58 -0.66 0.23 -18.37
C ARG A 58 -0.78 1.70 -18.76
N LEU A 59 -0.54 2.64 -17.83
CA LEU A 59 -0.56 4.07 -18.17
C LEU A 59 0.48 4.43 -19.23
N PHE A 60 1.69 3.87 -19.14
CA PHE A 60 2.75 4.15 -20.10
C PHE A 60 2.35 3.77 -21.53
N LYS A 61 1.59 2.69 -21.68
CA LYS A 61 1.13 2.20 -23.00
C LYS A 61 -0.10 2.95 -23.53
N VAL A 62 -0.94 3.51 -22.66
CA VAL A 62 -2.20 4.19 -23.04
C VAL A 62 -1.98 5.67 -23.33
N SER A 63 -1.26 6.41 -22.49
CA SER A 63 -1.05 7.86 -22.68
C SER A 63 0.14 8.39 -21.87
N ARG A 64 1.11 9.00 -22.55
CA ARG A 64 2.30 9.62 -21.90
C ARG A 64 1.90 10.73 -20.91
N ASN A 65 0.76 11.38 -21.13
CA ASN A 65 0.30 12.45 -20.25
C ASN A 65 -0.15 11.89 -18.89
N GLU A 66 -0.82 10.73 -18.86
CA GLU A 66 -1.22 10.06 -17.62
C GLU A 66 -0.03 9.52 -16.84
N PHE A 67 0.96 8.98 -17.55
CA PHE A 67 2.22 8.56 -16.95
C PHE A 67 2.94 9.71 -16.22
N TYR A 68 2.97 10.91 -16.80
CA TYR A 68 3.58 12.08 -16.16
C TYR A 68 2.92 12.45 -14.82
N ILE A 69 1.60 12.29 -14.68
CA ILE A 69 0.91 12.54 -13.41
C ILE A 69 1.27 11.50 -12.36
N PHE A 70 1.34 10.24 -12.76
CA PHE A 70 1.72 9.16 -11.87
C PHE A 70 3.16 9.33 -11.38
N VAL A 71 4.10 9.58 -12.28
CA VAL A 71 5.50 9.84 -11.95
C VAL A 71 5.62 11.07 -11.05
N ALA A 72 4.95 12.17 -11.38
CA ALA A 72 4.98 13.36 -10.54
C ALA A 72 4.36 13.12 -9.16
N ALA A 73 3.41 12.19 -8.99
CA ALA A 73 2.84 11.85 -7.68
C ALA A 73 3.83 11.00 -6.87
N CYS A 74 4.43 9.98 -7.50
CA CYS A 74 5.49 9.17 -6.90
C CYS A 74 6.69 10.01 -6.46
N VAL A 75 7.18 10.90 -7.33
CA VAL A 75 8.31 11.79 -7.02
C VAL A 75 7.95 12.74 -5.88
N SER A 76 6.75 13.34 -5.89
CA SER A 76 6.33 14.21 -4.80
C SER A 76 6.28 13.48 -3.44
N VAL A 77 5.75 12.25 -3.38
CA VAL A 77 5.72 11.44 -2.15
C VAL A 77 7.14 11.06 -1.69
N LEU A 78 8.01 10.68 -2.62
CA LEU A 78 9.37 10.25 -2.30
C LEU A 78 10.23 11.39 -1.74
N PHE A 79 10.09 12.61 -2.27
CA PHE A 79 10.93 13.75 -1.88
C PHE A 79 10.36 14.61 -0.74
N LEU A 80 9.06 14.89 -0.73
CA LEU A 80 8.43 15.74 0.29
C LEU A 80 7.81 14.94 1.44
N GLY A 81 7.77 13.61 1.34
CA GLY A 81 7.12 12.73 2.29
C GLY A 81 5.65 12.46 1.96
N THR A 82 5.08 11.43 2.61
CA THR A 82 3.74 10.90 2.29
C THR A 82 2.65 11.94 2.40
N ILE A 83 2.67 12.78 3.45
CA ILE A 83 1.63 13.80 3.68
C ILE A 83 1.59 14.80 2.50
N TYR A 84 2.72 15.42 2.18
CA TYR A 84 2.80 16.42 1.11
C TYR A 84 2.60 15.82 -0.27
N GLY A 85 3.11 14.61 -0.50
CA GLY A 85 2.93 13.90 -1.77
C GLY A 85 1.46 13.56 -2.06
N VAL A 86 0.69 13.15 -1.04
CA VAL A 86 -0.75 12.90 -1.17
C VAL A 86 -1.49 14.19 -1.53
N VAL A 87 -1.19 15.31 -0.85
CA VAL A 87 -1.84 16.62 -1.14
C VAL A 87 -1.56 17.08 -2.56
N ILE A 88 -0.29 17.03 -3.01
CA ILE A 88 0.08 17.45 -4.37
C ILE A 88 -0.55 16.52 -5.42
N GLY A 89 -0.57 15.20 -5.17
CA GLY A 89 -1.20 14.22 -6.05
C GLY A 89 -2.71 14.47 -6.19
N PHE A 90 -3.38 14.78 -5.08
CA PHE A 90 -4.81 15.09 -5.03
C PHE A 90 -5.14 16.37 -5.81
N VAL A 91 -4.37 17.45 -5.59
CA VAL A 91 -4.53 18.71 -6.34
C VAL A 91 -4.34 18.49 -7.84
N ARG A 92 -3.32 17.72 -8.24
CA ARG A 92 -3.05 17.43 -9.66
C ARG A 92 -4.18 16.62 -10.31
N ARG A 93 -4.81 15.71 -9.56
CA ARG A 93 -5.97 14.94 -10.01
C ARG A 93 -7.19 15.84 -10.23
N ILE A 94 -7.47 16.75 -9.30
CA ILE A 94 -8.58 17.71 -9.41
C ILE A 94 -8.39 18.65 -10.61
N LEU A 95 -7.19 19.21 -10.79
CA LEU A 95 -6.90 20.14 -11.88
C LEU A 95 -7.15 19.50 -13.27
N ARG A 96 -6.80 18.23 -13.44
CA ARG A 96 -7.12 17.50 -14.68
C ARG A 96 -8.61 17.25 -14.87
N GLY A 97 -9.34 16.94 -13.79
CA GLY A 97 -10.79 16.75 -13.85
C GLY A 97 -11.52 18.02 -14.28
N LEU A 98 -11.06 19.19 -13.81
CA LEU A 98 -11.63 20.48 -14.17
C LEU A 98 -11.36 20.87 -15.63
N SER A 99 -10.18 20.55 -16.17
CA SER A 99 -9.83 20.84 -17.56
C SER A 99 -10.51 19.91 -18.59
N ALA A 100 -11.24 18.89 -18.13
CA ALA A 100 -11.96 17.92 -18.95
C ALA A 100 -13.49 18.13 -18.96
N VAL A 101 -13.97 19.14 -18.25
CA VAL A 101 -15.36 19.67 -18.26
C VAL A 101 -15.39 20.91 -19.13
#